data_AF-A0A3C0L057-F1
#
_entry.id   AF-A0A3C0L057-F1
#
_cell.length_a   1.000
_cell.length_b   1.000
_cell.length_c   1.000
_cell.angle_alpha   90.00
_cell.angle_beta   90.00
_cell.angle_gamma   90.00
#
_symmetry.space_group_name_H-M   'P 1'
#
loop_
_entity.id
_entity.type
_entity.pdbx_description
1 polymer ?
#
loop_
_entity_poly.entity_id
_entity_poly.type
_entity_poly.pdbx_seq_one_letter_code
_entity_poly.pdbx_strand_id
1 'polypeptide(L)'
;MIRLALLATALVSGNLAAETLCSLGDLQRVISVEYESNEIAVPCQVRYKKVNEGEITYPWRAERQIGYCEARAEALTAKFTALGWTCETQPESNPDLAEDHSASNP
;
A
#
# COMPACT_ATOMS: atom_id res chain seq x y z
N MET A 1 27.35 13.29 38.98
CA MET A 1 27.75 13.37 37.55
C MET A 1 26.79 12.51 36.75
N ILE A 2 25.80 13.11 36.09
CA ILE A 2 24.77 12.38 35.33
C ILE A 2 25.23 12.32 33.87
N ARG A 3 25.42 11.12 33.32
CA ARG A 3 25.62 10.93 31.87
C ARG A 3 24.26 10.68 31.23
N LEU A 4 23.71 11.69 30.56
CA LEU A 4 22.61 11.50 29.61
C LEU A 4 23.19 10.89 28.33
N ALA A 5 23.02 9.58 28.16
CA ALA A 5 23.20 8.95 26.86
C ALA A 5 21.91 9.16 26.05
N LEU A 6 21.95 10.07 25.08
CA LEU A 6 20.89 10.25 24.09
C LEU A 6 20.95 9.08 23.09
N LEU A 7 20.08 8.09 23.27
CA LEU A 7 19.81 7.06 22.27
C LEU A 7 18.91 7.67 21.20
N ALA A 8 19.51 8.09 20.08
CA ALA A 8 18.78 8.49 18.89
C ALA A 8 18.20 7.23 18.23
N THR A 9 16.92 6.94 18.46
CA THR A 9 16.18 5.95 17.67
C THR A 9 15.97 6.53 16.28
N ALA A 10 16.71 6.01 15.30
CA ALA A 10 16.42 6.23 13.89
C ALA A 10 15.09 5.54 13.56
N LEU A 11 14.03 6.31 13.33
CA LEU A 11 12.82 5.82 12.70
C LEU A 11 13.16 5.62 11.22
N VAL A 12 13.42 4.38 10.82
CA VAL A 12 13.42 3.99 9.41
C VAL A 12 11.98 4.08 8.94
N SER A 13 11.60 5.24 8.38
CA SER A 13 10.38 5.39 7.61
C SER A 13 10.59 4.76 6.24
N GLY A 14 10.53 3.43 6.17
CA GLY A 14 10.35 2.76 4.90
C GLY A 14 8.95 3.10 4.38
N ASN A 15 8.84 3.68 3.19
CA ASN A 15 7.57 3.72 2.47
C ASN A 15 7.26 2.29 2.03
N LEU A 16 6.75 1.47 2.95
CA LEU A 16 6.17 0.19 2.57
C LEU A 16 5.00 0.50 1.66
N ALA A 17 5.05 -0.01 0.43
CA ALA A 17 3.89 -0.05 -0.42
C ALA A 17 2.77 -0.77 0.36
N ALA A 18 1.59 -0.18 0.39
CA ALA A 18 0.45 -0.67 1.15
C ALA A 18 -0.76 -0.77 0.22
N GLU A 19 -1.51 -1.86 0.35
CA GLU A 19 -2.74 -2.08 -0.38
C GLU A 19 -3.93 -2.10 0.56
N THR A 20 -5.08 -1.64 0.08
CA THR A 20 -6.35 -1.70 0.82
C THR A 20 -7.29 -2.68 0.14
N LEU A 21 -7.63 -3.75 0.85
CA LEU A 21 -8.65 -4.71 0.46
C LEU A 21 -10.00 -4.25 0.98
N CYS A 22 -10.93 -3.95 0.07
CA CYS A 22 -12.32 -3.66 0.40
C CYS A 22 -13.23 -4.83 -0.01
N SER A 23 -14.15 -5.23 0.86
CA SER A 23 -15.11 -6.33 0.64
C SER A 23 -16.56 -5.95 0.92
N LEU A 24 -17.48 -6.51 0.13
CA LEU A 24 -18.93 -6.46 0.35
C LEU A 24 -19.56 -7.77 -0.14
N GLY A 25 -19.94 -8.64 0.80
CA GLY A 25 -20.34 -10.01 0.46
C GLY A 25 -19.19 -10.74 -0.23
N ASP A 26 -19.45 -11.29 -1.41
CA ASP A 26 -18.44 -12.00 -2.20
C ASP A 26 -17.58 -11.04 -3.06
N LEU A 27 -17.93 -9.76 -3.14
CA LEU A 27 -17.19 -8.79 -3.95
C LEU A 27 -15.95 -8.29 -3.21
N GLN A 28 -14.83 -8.24 -3.93
CA GLN A 28 -13.54 -7.77 -3.45
C GLN A 28 -12.94 -6.73 -4.40
N ARG A 29 -12.37 -5.69 -3.80
CA ARG A 29 -11.62 -4.63 -4.48
C ARG A 29 -10.27 -4.44 -3.82
N VAL A 30 -9.24 -4.23 -4.62
CA VAL A 30 -7.91 -3.83 -4.12
C VAL A 30 -7.60 -2.44 -4.64
N ILE A 31 -7.23 -1.55 -3.73
CA ILE A 31 -6.82 -0.17 -4.02
C ILE A 31 -5.37 -0.03 -3.54
N SER A 32 -4.46 0.35 -4.43
CA SER A 32 -3.06 0.64 -4.07
C SER A 32 -2.52 1.83 -4.85
N VAL A 33 -1.40 2.39 -4.39
CA VAL A 33 -0.65 3.42 -5.09
C VAL A 33 0.63 2.79 -5.62
N GLU A 34 0.86 2.93 -6.92
CA GLU A 34 2.08 2.49 -7.58
C GLU A 34 2.94 3.70 -7.92
N TYR A 35 4.24 3.58 -7.67
CA TYR A 35 5.27 4.55 -8.05
C TYR A 35 6.17 3.92 -9.11
N GLU A 36 6.72 4.73 -10.01
CA GLU A 36 7.67 4.22 -11.02
C GLU A 36 9.01 3.76 -10.41
N SER A 37 9.35 4.25 -9.21
CA SER A 37 10.54 3.83 -8.47
C SER A 37 10.28 3.90 -6.96
N ASN A 38 10.93 3.02 -6.21
CA ASN A 38 10.82 2.93 -4.75
C ASN A 38 11.51 4.10 -4.01
N GLU A 39 12.24 4.96 -4.73
CA GLU A 39 13.00 6.07 -4.15
C GLU A 39 12.27 7.42 -4.24
N ILE A 40 11.26 7.54 -5.10
CA ILE A 40 10.58 8.79 -5.43
C ILE A 40 9.06 8.64 -5.36
N ALA A 41 8.39 9.65 -4.82
CA ALA A 41 6.93 9.64 -4.62
C ALA A 41 6.12 10.07 -5.86
N VAL A 42 6.80 10.41 -6.96
CA VAL A 42 6.20 10.74 -8.26
C VAL A 42 7.15 10.32 -9.38
N PRO A 43 6.65 10.01 -10.58
CA PRO A 43 5.24 9.87 -10.94
C PRO A 43 4.56 8.71 -10.19
N CYS A 44 3.25 8.87 -9.95
CA CYS A 44 2.43 7.90 -9.23
C CYS A 44 1.13 7.60 -9.98
N GLN A 45 0.56 6.43 -9.76
CA GLN A 45 -0.78 6.06 -10.22
C GLN A 45 -1.55 5.27 -9.18
N VAL A 46 -2.88 5.42 -9.16
CA VAL A 46 -3.74 4.60 -8.30
C VAL A 46 -4.15 3.36 -9.08
N ARG A 47 -3.81 2.18 -8.58
CA ARG A 47 -4.30 0.92 -9.10
C ARG A 47 -5.60 0.53 -8.40
N TYR A 48 -6.62 0.22 -9.19
CA TYR A 48 -7.89 -0.29 -8.70
C TYR A 48 -8.24 -1.61 -9.39
N LYS A 49 -8.22 -2.69 -8.62
CA LYS A 49 -8.53 -4.05 -9.06
C LYS A 49 -9.90 -4.47 -8.57
N LYS A 50 -10.77 -4.91 -9.48
CA LYS A 50 -12.01 -5.62 -9.18
C LYS A 50 -11.71 -7.12 -9.23
N VAL A 51 -11.48 -7.73 -8.06
CA VAL A 51 -10.88 -9.06 -7.98
C VAL A 51 -11.75 -10.11 -8.67
N ASN A 52 -13.04 -10.14 -8.34
CA ASN A 52 -13.98 -11.12 -8.87
C ASN A 52 -14.24 -10.94 -10.38
N GLU A 53 -14.16 -9.70 -10.86
CA GLU A 53 -14.38 -9.34 -12.25
C GLU A 53 -13.10 -9.49 -13.09
N GLY A 54 -11.94 -9.71 -12.47
CA GLY A 54 -10.65 -9.81 -13.16
C GLY A 54 -10.21 -8.52 -13.85
N GLU A 55 -10.75 -7.36 -13.44
CA GLU A 55 -10.52 -6.07 -14.08
C GLU A 55 -9.54 -5.21 -13.28
N ILE A 56 -8.57 -4.58 -13.94
CA ILE A 56 -7.64 -3.62 -13.34
C ILE A 56 -7.75 -2.31 -14.11
N THR A 57 -7.82 -1.20 -13.38
CA THR A 57 -7.87 0.16 -13.95
C THR A 57 -6.94 1.10 -13.19
N TYR A 58 -6.57 2.20 -13.87
CA TYR A 58 -5.70 3.26 -13.32
C TYR A 58 -6.40 4.62 -13.40
N PRO A 59 -7.43 4.86 -12.56
CA PRO A 59 -8.29 6.04 -12.68
C PRO A 59 -7.57 7.37 -12.42
N TRP A 60 -6.43 7.36 -11.74
CA TRP A 60 -5.66 8.56 -11.40
C TRP A 60 -4.17 8.34 -11.58
N ARG A 61 -3.51 9.38 -12.09
CA ARG A 61 -2.06 9.49 -12.22
C ARG A 61 -1.62 10.93 -11.92
N ALA A 62 -0.43 11.09 -11.36
CA ALA A 62 0.23 12.39 -11.23
C ALA A 62 1.72 12.28 -11.60
N GLU A 63 2.19 13.23 -12.40
CA GLU A 63 3.59 13.27 -12.85
C GLU A 63 4.52 13.99 -11.85
N ARG A 64 3.99 14.98 -11.13
CA ARG A 64 4.79 15.91 -10.32
C ARG A 64 4.14 16.34 -9.01
N GLN A 65 2.94 15.83 -8.71
CA GLN A 65 2.19 16.22 -7.52
C GLN A 65 2.29 15.12 -6.46
N ILE A 66 3.25 15.28 -5.56
CA ILE A 66 3.42 14.41 -4.39
C ILE A 66 2.13 14.43 -3.55
N GLY A 67 1.70 13.27 -3.07
CA GLY A 67 0.50 13.12 -2.25
C GLY A 67 -0.82 13.03 -3.03
N TYR A 68 -0.80 13.23 -4.36
CA TYR A 68 -2.03 13.19 -5.16
C TYR A 68 -2.65 11.79 -5.20
N CYS A 69 -1.85 10.75 -5.46
CA CYS A 69 -2.36 9.39 -5.62
C CYS A 69 -2.83 8.81 -4.29
N GLU A 70 -2.11 9.11 -3.21
CA GLU A 70 -2.40 8.73 -1.84
C GLU A 70 -3.75 9.31 -1.40
N ALA A 71 -3.96 10.62 -1.61
CA ALA A 71 -5.22 11.28 -1.30
C ALA A 71 -6.39 10.70 -2.13
N ARG A 72 -6.14 10.29 -3.38
CA ARG A 72 -7.15 9.64 -4.23
C ARG A 72 -7.48 8.22 -3.78
N ALA A 73 -6.48 7.45 -3.39
CA ALA A 73 -6.66 6.11 -2.83
C ALA A 73 -7.46 6.17 -1.52
N GLU A 74 -7.10 7.07 -0.60
CA GLU A 74 -7.82 7.30 0.65
C GLU A 74 -9.27 7.72 0.40
N ALA A 75 -9.50 8.66 -0.53
CA ALA A 75 -10.85 9.10 -0.88
C ALA A 75 -11.70 7.97 -1.50
N LEU A 76 -11.09 7.08 -2.28
CA LEU A 76 -11.79 5.92 -2.85
C LEU A 76 -12.14 4.90 -1.75
N THR A 77 -11.20 4.60 -0.86
CA THR A 77 -11.44 3.75 0.32
C THR A 77 -12.57 4.32 1.18
N ALA A 78 -12.51 5.60 1.53
CA ALA A 78 -13.56 6.27 2.30
C ALA A 78 -14.93 6.20 1.62
N LYS A 79 -14.97 6.32 0.28
CA LYS A 79 -16.21 6.13 -0.49
C LYS A 79 -16.75 4.71 -0.37
N PHE A 80 -15.90 3.68 -0.45
CA PHE A 80 -16.34 2.30 -0.27
C PHE A 80 -16.87 2.05 1.14
N THR A 81 -16.17 2.53 2.18
CA THR A 81 -16.63 2.45 3.56
C THR A 81 -17.99 3.14 3.74
N ALA A 82 -18.17 4.34 3.17
CA ALA A 82 -19.46 5.05 3.21
C ALA A 82 -20.59 4.31 2.47
N LEU A 83 -20.24 3.44 1.51
CA LEU A 83 -21.18 2.56 0.78
C LEU A 83 -21.37 1.20 1.48
N GLY A 84 -20.87 1.02 2.70
CA GLY A 84 -21.07 -0.19 3.50
C GLY A 84 -20.05 -1.30 3.25
N TRP A 85 -18.95 -1.03 2.54
CA TRP A 85 -17.87 -1.99 2.38
C TRP A 85 -16.97 -2.00 3.61
N THR A 86 -16.43 -3.17 3.93
CA THR A 86 -15.37 -3.30 4.95
C THR A 86 -14.03 -3.17 4.24
N CYS A 87 -13.18 -2.24 4.68
CA CYS A 87 -11.87 -1.99 4.06
C CYS A 87 -10.76 -2.14 5.08
N GLU A 88 -9.72 -2.89 4.72
CA GLU A 88 -8.55 -3.16 5.56
C GLU A 88 -7.26 -2.87 4.78
N THR A 89 -6.42 -1.99 5.32
CA THR A 89 -5.10 -1.70 4.76
C THR A 89 -4.07 -2.68 5.30
N GLN A 90 -3.29 -3.27 4.40
CA GLN A 90 -2.25 -4.25 4.71
C GLN A 90 -0.96 -3.82 4.00
N PRO A 91 0.23 -4.12 4.58
CA PRO A 91 1.46 -4.00 3.83
C PRO A 91 1.34 -4.85 2.57
N GLU A 92 1.80 -4.34 1.42
CA GLU A 92 1.69 -5.07 0.16
C GLU A 92 2.33 -6.45 0.33
N SER A 93 1.53 -7.47 0.07
CA SER A 93 2.00 -8.85 0.11
C SER A 93 2.89 -9.07 -1.11
N ASN A 94 4.21 -8.96 -0.92
CA ASN A 94 5.17 -9.41 -1.92
C ASN A 94 5.46 -10.90 -1.68
N PRO A 95 4.86 -11.82 -2.45
CA PRO A 95 5.06 -13.26 -2.23
C PRO A 95 6.51 -13.72 -2.44
N ASP A 96 7.36 -12.91 -3.09
CA ASP A 96 8.77 -13.23 -3.35
C ASP A 96 9.72 -13.01 -2.15
N LEU A 97 9.22 -12.46 -1.03
CA LEU A 97 10.02 -12.30 0.20
C LEU A 97 9.63 -13.29 1.32
N ALA A 98 8.70 -14.23 1.03
CA ALA A 98 8.28 -15.25 1.99
C ALA A 98 9.18 -16.51 2.00
N GLU A 99 10.19 -16.60 1.14
CA GLU A 99 11.15 -17.71 1.16
C GLU A 99 12.53 -17.26 1.64
N ASP A 100 12.74 -17.22 2.96
CA ASP A 100 14.05 -17.58 3.51
C ASP A 100 13.93 -18.28 4.87
N HIS A 101 14.66 -19.39 5.00
CA HIS A 101 14.90 -20.26 6.15
C HIS A 101 13.99 -21.48 6.37
N SER A 102 13.99 -22.44 5.44
CA SER A 102 14.01 -23.88 5.81
C SER A 102 14.40 -24.77 4.64
N ALA A 103 15.71 -24.93 4.42
CA ALA A 103 16.28 -26.21 3.98
C ALA A 103 17.83 -26.14 4.05
N SER A 104 18.37 -26.23 5.26
CA SER A 104 19.62 -26.98 5.41
C SER A 104 19.25 -28.45 5.26
N ASN A 105 19.76 -29.14 4.25
CA ASN A 105 19.73 -30.61 4.19
C ASN A 105 21.17 -31.12 4.00
N PRO A 106 21.57 -32.20 4.68
CA PRO A 106 22.97 -32.64 4.82
C PRO A 106 23.54 -33.35 3.59
#